data_AF-A0A3M2ATN1-F1
#
_entry.id   AF-A0A3M2ATN1-F1
#
_cell.length_a   1.000
_cell.length_b   1.000
_cell.length_c   1.000
_cell.angle_alpha   90.00
_cell.angle_beta   90.00
_cell.angle_gamma   90.00
#
_symmetry.space_group_name_H-M   'P 1'
#
loop_
_entity.id
_entity.type
_entity.pdbx_description
1 polymer ?
#
loop_
_entity_poly.entity_id
_entity_poly.type
_entity_poly.pdbx_seq_one_letter_code
_entity_poly.pdbx_strand_id
1 'polypeptide(L)'
;MLSLLPDDQLDHFDSRYRLVLVAAQRAKQLMQGAKPPESSKYTKMTSIALEEALHGKVPYLKGQEARQALKEARRRAEHEFDRVMLAEADEDAKEIQQQLSVYIDDSPKEESAEGSEESEE
;
A
#
# COMPACT_ATOMS: atom_id res chain seq x y z
N MET A 1 -5.33 39.49 -16.87
CA MET A 1 -5.06 38.12 -16.40
C MET A 1 -5.88 37.17 -17.24
N LEU A 2 -5.32 36.08 -17.77
CA LEU A 2 -6.11 35.06 -18.44
C LEU A 2 -6.96 34.33 -17.39
N SER A 3 -8.17 34.83 -17.13
CA SER A 3 -9.19 34.07 -16.42
C SER A 3 -9.79 33.09 -17.42
N LEU A 4 -9.13 31.94 -17.61
CA LEU A 4 -9.63 30.87 -18.47
C LEU A 4 -10.87 30.17 -17.89
N LEU A 5 -11.17 30.41 -16.61
CA LEU A 5 -12.30 29.81 -15.92
C LEU A 5 -13.10 30.89 -15.18
N PRO A 6 -14.34 31.17 -15.60
CA PRO A 6 -15.23 32.09 -14.91
C PRO A 6 -15.50 31.68 -13.46
N ASP A 7 -15.56 32.64 -12.53
CA ASP A 7 -15.69 32.38 -11.09
C ASP A 7 -17.06 31.77 -10.71
N ASP A 8 -18.08 31.96 -11.57
CA ASP A 8 -19.43 31.37 -11.46
C ASP A 8 -19.45 29.84 -11.64
N GLN A 9 -18.38 29.24 -12.15
CA GLN A 9 -18.31 27.80 -12.39
C GLN A 9 -17.73 27.02 -11.18
N LEU A 10 -17.52 27.68 -10.04
CA LEU A 10 -16.90 27.11 -8.83
C LEU A 10 -17.92 26.68 -7.75
N ASP A 11 -19.17 26.43 -8.09
CA ASP A 11 -20.22 26.08 -7.11
C ASP A 11 -19.86 24.88 -6.20
N HIS A 12 -19.06 23.94 -6.70
CA HIS A 12 -18.65 22.73 -5.96
C HIS A 12 -17.30 22.85 -5.24
N PHE A 13 -16.57 23.96 -5.43
CA PHE A 13 -15.23 24.17 -4.90
C PHE A 13 -15.10 25.51 -4.18
N ASP A 14 -14.58 25.45 -2.95
CA ASP A 14 -14.23 26.64 -2.18
C ASP A 14 -12.96 27.36 -2.70
N SER A 15 -12.19 26.72 -3.58
CA SER A 15 -10.94 27.25 -4.09
C SER A 15 -10.54 26.66 -5.45
N ARG A 16 -10.01 27.52 -6.33
CA ARG A 16 -9.40 27.12 -7.61
C ARG A 16 -8.27 26.11 -7.44
N TYR A 17 -7.49 26.22 -6.37
CA TYR A 17 -6.42 25.27 -6.08
C TYR A 17 -6.97 23.87 -5.85
N ARG A 18 -8.10 23.76 -5.13
CA ARG A 18 -8.71 22.46 -4.85
C ARG A 18 -9.30 21.83 -6.11
N LEU A 19 -9.93 22.63 -6.98
CA LEU A 19 -10.38 22.17 -8.28
C LEU A 19 -9.22 21.52 -9.07
N VAL A 20 -8.08 22.21 -9.15
CA VAL A 20 -6.90 21.71 -9.87
C VAL A 20 -6.37 20.41 -9.25
N LEU A 21 -6.27 20.33 -7.92
CA LEU A 21 -5.80 19.12 -7.24
C LEU A 21 -6.73 17.93 -7.47
N VAL A 22 -8.04 18.13 -7.34
CA VAL A 22 -9.03 17.07 -7.56
C VAL A 22 -9.04 16.62 -9.02
N ALA A 23 -9.02 17.56 -9.97
CA ALA A 23 -8.95 17.25 -11.40
C ALA A 23 -7.64 16.52 -11.76
N ALA A 24 -6.49 16.91 -11.19
CA ALA A 24 -5.22 16.24 -11.43
C ALA A 24 -5.23 14.79 -10.90
N GLN A 25 -5.76 14.59 -9.69
CA GLN A 25 -5.88 13.25 -9.12
C GLN A 25 -6.85 12.38 -9.93
N ARG A 26 -7.98 12.94 -10.37
CA ARG A 26 -8.92 12.24 -11.24
C ARG A 26 -8.31 11.90 -12.58
N ALA A 27 -7.56 12.81 -13.21
CA ALA A 27 -6.85 12.52 -14.44
C ALA A 27 -5.85 11.36 -14.28
N LYS A 28 -5.15 11.29 -13.14
CA LYS A 28 -4.27 10.16 -12.81
C LYS A 28 -5.04 8.84 -12.75
N GLN A 29 -6.23 8.81 -12.13
CA GLN A 29 -7.07 7.62 -12.10
C GLN A 29 -7.50 7.19 -13.51
N LEU A 30 -7.91 8.14 -14.37
CA LEU A 30 -8.26 7.85 -15.75
C LEU A 30 -7.06 7.28 -16.54
N MET A 31 -5.86 7.82 -16.32
CA MET A 31 -4.63 7.27 -16.91
C MET A 31 -4.29 5.86 -16.41
N GLN A 32 -4.69 5.53 -15.19
CA GLN A 32 -4.55 4.19 -14.60
C GLN A 32 -5.66 3.20 -15.04
N GLY A 33 -6.53 3.61 -15.97
CA GLY A 33 -7.58 2.75 -16.53
C GLY A 33 -8.95 2.90 -15.86
N ALA A 34 -9.16 3.90 -15.01
CA ALA A 34 -10.50 4.20 -14.51
C ALA A 34 -11.44 4.58 -15.68
N LYS A 35 -12.69 4.14 -15.60
CA LYS A 35 -13.69 4.40 -16.65
C LYS A 35 -13.95 5.91 -16.79
N PRO A 36 -13.75 6.50 -17.99
CA PRO A 36 -14.17 7.87 -18.27
C PRO A 36 -15.69 7.94 -18.44
N PRO A 37 -16.30 9.13 -18.28
CA PRO A 37 -17.72 9.32 -18.54
C PRO A 37 -18.01 9.14 -20.03
N GLU A 38 -19.07 8.40 -20.35
CA GLU A 38 -19.45 8.08 -21.73
C GLU A 38 -19.85 9.33 -22.55
N SER A 39 -20.19 10.43 -21.88
CA SER A 39 -20.71 11.66 -22.49
C SER A 39 -19.68 12.79 -22.65
N SER A 40 -18.40 12.57 -22.35
CA SER A 40 -17.41 13.64 -22.45
C SER A 40 -17.16 14.01 -23.90
N LYS A 41 -17.19 15.31 -24.20
CA LYS A 41 -16.78 15.88 -25.51
C LYS A 41 -15.26 15.97 -25.69
N TYR A 42 -14.50 15.73 -24.62
CA TYR A 42 -13.05 15.84 -24.62
C TYR A 42 -12.39 14.47 -24.71
N THR A 43 -11.26 14.41 -25.44
CA THR A 43 -10.45 13.19 -25.59
C THR A 43 -9.31 13.12 -24.56
N LYS A 44 -8.79 14.27 -24.10
CA LYS A 44 -7.66 14.31 -23.17
C LYS A 44 -8.13 14.05 -21.75
N MET A 45 -7.51 13.10 -21.05
CA MET A 45 -7.89 12.72 -19.68
C MET A 45 -7.90 13.90 -18.70
N THR A 46 -6.99 14.85 -18.85
CA THR A 46 -6.97 16.08 -18.03
C THR A 46 -8.18 16.98 -18.28
N SER A 47 -8.62 17.10 -19.53
CA SER A 47 -9.83 17.86 -19.89
C SER A 47 -11.11 17.17 -19.41
N ILE A 48 -11.16 15.84 -19.52
CA ILE A 48 -12.26 15.01 -19.00
C ILE A 48 -12.35 15.19 -17.47
N ALA A 49 -11.23 15.07 -16.77
CA ALA A 49 -11.21 15.21 -15.31
C ALA A 49 -11.58 16.62 -14.83
N LEU A 50 -11.19 17.67 -15.57
CA LEU A 50 -11.63 19.03 -15.31
C LEU A 50 -13.14 19.19 -15.50
N GLU A 51 -13.69 18.63 -16.58
CA GLU A 51 -15.13 18.62 -16.82
C GLU A 51 -15.88 17.87 -15.72
N GLU A 52 -15.43 16.67 -15.33
CA GLU A 52 -16.05 15.91 -14.24
C GLU A 52 -15.99 16.66 -12.91
N ALA A 53 -14.86 17.29 -12.59
CA ALA A 53 -14.70 18.07 -11.37
C ALA A 53 -15.65 19.27 -11.38
N LEU A 54 -15.70 20.05 -12.47
CA LEU A 54 -16.57 21.22 -12.57
C LEU A 54 -18.06 20.90 -12.45
N HIS A 55 -18.48 19.71 -12.91
CA HIS A 55 -19.85 19.25 -12.74
C HIS A 55 -20.11 18.55 -11.39
N GLY A 56 -19.16 18.58 -10.45
CA GLY A 56 -19.30 17.97 -9.13
C GLY A 56 -19.36 16.43 -9.16
N LYS A 57 -18.95 15.79 -10.26
CA LYS A 57 -19.01 14.33 -10.43
C LYS A 57 -17.85 13.60 -9.74
N VAL A 58 -16.84 14.33 -9.29
CA VAL A 58 -15.68 13.77 -8.58
C VAL A 58 -15.82 14.07 -7.08
N PRO A 59 -16.21 13.07 -6.26
CA PRO A 59 -16.33 13.27 -4.82
C PRO A 59 -14.95 13.45 -4.19
N TYR A 60 -14.88 14.33 -3.19
CA TYR A 60 -13.66 14.57 -2.41
C TYR A 60 -14.02 14.91 -0.96
N LEU A 61 -13.15 14.53 -0.03
CA LEU A 61 -13.35 14.75 1.40
C LEU A 61 -12.72 16.08 1.84
N LYS A 62 -13.30 16.70 2.87
CA LYS A 62 -12.82 17.96 3.47
C LYS A 62 -12.80 17.88 5.00
N GLY A 63 -12.04 18.76 5.63
CA GLY A 63 -12.11 18.98 7.08
C GLY A 63 -11.81 17.74 7.92
N GLN A 64 -12.69 17.42 8.86
CA GLN A 64 -12.50 16.30 9.79
C GLN A 64 -12.56 14.94 9.09
N GLU A 65 -13.45 14.78 8.10
CA GLU A 65 -13.60 13.53 7.35
C GLU A 65 -12.30 13.18 6.61
N ALA A 66 -11.66 14.18 5.97
CA ALA A 66 -10.38 13.98 5.30
C ALA A 66 -9.27 13.56 6.28
N ARG A 67 -9.24 14.13 7.49
CA ARG A 67 -8.27 13.76 8.53
C ARG A 67 -8.49 12.34 9.04
N GLN A 68 -9.74 11.95 9.25
CA GLN A 68 -10.10 10.59 9.67
C GLN A 68 -9.73 9.57 8.58
N ALA A 69 -10.09 9.83 7.32
CA ALA A 69 -9.74 8.97 6.20
C ALA A 69 -8.22 8.78 6.05
N LEU A 70 -7.43 9.85 6.24
CA LEU A 70 -5.97 9.76 6.20
C LEU A 70 -5.40 8.93 7.36
N LYS A 71 -5.94 9.11 8.58
CA LYS A 71 -5.53 8.32 9.76
C LYS A 71 -5.86 6.84 9.58
N GLU A 72 -7.03 6.53 9.02
CA GLU A 72 -7.43 5.16 8.73
C GLU A 72 -6.60 4.52 7.63
N ALA A 73 -6.33 5.25 6.54
CA ALA A 73 -5.48 4.77 5.46
C ALA A 73 -4.06 4.46 5.96
N ARG A 74 -3.49 5.35 6.77
CA ARG A 74 -2.19 5.13 7.41
C ARG A 74 -2.21 3.91 8.32
N ARG A 75 -3.21 3.80 9.19
CA ARG A 75 -3.36 2.65 10.08
C ARG A 75 -3.45 1.34 9.28
N ARG A 76 -4.28 1.30 8.22
CA ARG A 76 -4.38 0.11 7.35
C ARG A 76 -3.05 -0.26 6.71
N ALA A 77 -2.31 0.72 6.22
CA ALA A 77 -0.98 0.49 5.64
C ALA A 77 0.02 -0.04 6.69
N GLU A 78 0.00 0.50 7.91
CA GLU A 78 0.82 0.00 9.02
C GLU A 78 0.46 -1.46 9.36
N HIS A 79 -0.84 -1.81 9.48
CA HIS A 79 -1.27 -3.19 9.71
C HIS A 79 -0.89 -4.13 8.58
N GLU A 80 -0.98 -3.68 7.33
CA GLU A 80 -0.59 -4.48 6.17
C GLU A 80 0.92 -4.72 6.15
N PHE A 81 1.71 -3.70 6.46
CA PHE A 81 3.17 -3.80 6.59
C PHE A 81 3.59 -4.77 7.70
N ASP A 82 3.01 -4.63 8.90
CA ASP A 82 3.31 -5.52 10.02
C ASP A 82 2.97 -6.98 9.70
N ARG A 83 1.86 -7.21 8.98
CA ARG A 83 1.48 -8.56 8.53
C ARG A 83 2.46 -9.15 7.52
N VAL A 84 2.95 -8.36 6.57
CA VAL A 84 3.93 -8.82 5.58
C VAL A 84 5.25 -9.14 6.27
N MET A 85 5.74 -8.26 7.16
CA MET A 85 6.97 -8.48 7.92
C MET A 85 6.93 -9.75 8.78
N LEU A 86 5.79 -10.02 9.44
CA LEU A 86 5.64 -11.25 10.24
C LEU A 86 5.67 -12.51 9.36
N ALA A 87 5.04 -12.46 8.18
CA ALA A 87 5.06 -13.57 7.24
C ALA A 87 6.48 -13.84 6.69
N GLU A 88 7.23 -12.79 6.36
CA GLU A 88 8.63 -12.90 5.93
C GLU A 88 9.51 -13.49 7.04
N ALA A 89 9.37 -13.05 8.30
CA ALA A 89 10.13 -13.58 9.42
C ALA A 89 9.86 -15.08 9.69
N ASP A 90 8.62 -15.54 9.50
CA ASP A 90 8.25 -16.95 9.60
C ASP A 90 8.83 -17.80 8.45
N GLU A 91 8.97 -17.23 7.25
CA GLU A 91 9.63 -17.87 6.11
C GLU A 91 11.14 -17.98 6.33
N ASP A 92 11.79 -16.90 6.77
CA ASP A 92 13.21 -16.87 7.10
C ASP A 92 13.57 -17.89 8.20
N ALA A 93 12.73 -17.99 9.24
CA ALA A 93 12.94 -18.94 10.33
C ALA A 93 12.89 -20.40 9.84
N LYS A 94 11.99 -20.72 8.92
CA LYS A 94 11.89 -22.07 8.31
C LYS A 94 13.11 -22.36 7.43
N GLU A 95 13.59 -21.37 6.68
CA GLU A 95 14.77 -21.54 5.84
C GLU A 95 16.03 -21.78 6.70
N ILE A 96 16.22 -21.00 7.77
CA ILE A 96 17.34 -21.19 8.71
C ILE A 96 17.30 -22.59 9.35
N GLN A 97 16.13 -23.06 9.77
CA GLN A 97 15.97 -24.42 10.32
C GLN A 97 16.33 -25.50 9.29
N GLN A 98 15.89 -25.32 8.05
CA GLN A 98 16.21 -26.25 6.97
C GLN A 98 17.71 -26.29 6.69
N GLN A 99 18.39 -25.15 6.65
CA GLN A 99 19.84 -25.08 6.46
C GLN A 99 20.62 -25.68 7.64
N LEU A 100 20.18 -25.45 8.88
CA LEU A 100 20.79 -26.02 10.09
C LEU A 100 20.66 -27.55 10.16
N SER A 101 19.53 -28.10 9.70
CA SER A 101 19.31 -29.55 9.67
C SER A 101 20.29 -30.30 8.77
N VAL A 102 20.93 -29.63 7.80
CA VAL A 102 21.97 -30.23 6.95
C VAL A 102 23.29 -30.41 7.71
N TYR A 103 23.52 -29.65 8.79
CA TYR A 103 24.79 -29.62 9.53
C TYR A 103 24.74 -30.35 10.88
N ILE A 104 23.56 -30.72 11.38
CA ILE A 104 23.42 -31.57 12.56
C ILE A 104 23.28 -33.01 12.07
N ASP A 105 24.39 -33.74 12.08
CA ASP A 105 24.40 -35.18 11.85
C ASP A 105 23.69 -35.87 13.03
N ASP A 106 22.49 -36.44 12.79
CA ASP A 106 21.68 -37.23 13.75
C ASP A 106 22.33 -38.60 14.06
N SER A 107 23.65 -38.65 14.22
CA SER A 107 24.36 -39.84 14.70
C SER A 107 24.50 -39.74 16.22
N PRO A 108 23.91 -40.65 17.02
CA PRO A 108 24.04 -40.62 18.46
C PRO A 108 25.52 -40.78 18.86
N LYS A 109 26.09 -39.76 19.51
CA LYS A 109 27.39 -39.89 20.19
C LYS A 109 27.19 -40.79 21.41
N GLU A 110 27.59 -42.06 21.30
CA GLU A 110 27.73 -42.95 22.45
C GLU A 110 28.74 -42.35 23.44
N GLU A 111 28.31 -42.10 24.67
CA GLU A 111 29.18 -41.80 25.80
C GLU A 111 30.02 -43.04 26.12
N SER A 112 31.29 -43.05 25.71
CA SER A 112 32.25 -44.08 26.08
C SER A 112 32.59 -43.98 27.58
N ALA A 113 31.90 -44.75 28.40
CA ALA A 113 32.28 -45.04 29.77
C ALA A 113 33.48 -46.02 29.77
N GLU A 114 34.70 -45.49 29.87
CA GLU A 114 35.88 -46.27 30.21
C GLU A 114 35.94 -46.46 31.73
N GLY A 115 35.59 -47.66 32.18
CA GLY A 115 35.86 -48.17 33.53
C GLY A 115 36.54 -49.53 33.41
N SER A 116 37.86 -49.52 33.53
CA SER A 116 38.78 -50.66 33.47
C SER A 116 38.46 -51.73 34.52
N GLU A 117 38.17 -52.96 34.08
CA GLU A 117 38.32 -54.16 34.92
C GLU A 117 39.76 -54.68 34.76
N GLU A 118 40.53 -54.51 35.83
CA GLU A 118 41.90 -55.01 36.00
C GLU A 118 41.85 -56.21 36.96
N SER A 119 42.32 -57.38 36.49
CA SER A 119 42.87 -58.53 37.27
C SER A 119 41.92 -59.23 38.29
N GLU A 120 41.99 -60.53 38.58
CA GLU A 120 43.12 -61.40 38.90
C GLU A 120 42.79 -62.90 38.62
N GLU A 121 43.89 -63.66 38.49
CA GLU A 121 44.14 -65.12 38.56
C GLU A 121 43.02 -66.15 38.79
#